data_AF-A0A7C5L4S6-F1
#
_entry.id   AF-A0A7C5L4S6-F1
#
_cell.length_a   1.000
_cell.length_b   1.000
_cell.length_c   1.000
_cell.angle_alpha   90.00
_cell.angle_beta   90.00
_cell.angle_gamma   90.00
#
_symmetry.space_group_name_H-M   'P 1'
#
loop_
_entity.id
_entity.type
_entity.pdbx_description
1 polymer ?
#
loop_
_entity_poly.entity_id
_entity_poly.type
_entity_poly.pdbx_seq_one_letter_code
_entity_poly.pdbx_strand_id
1 'polypeptide(L)'
;AEPEIRRAVALSLGSLGTDQVADRLVSHYSDEDNGYVRGAIAESLQSWSKPSDSAMAMFRQAVRTETDESTRYNIAVLLGSNLDKFPENEPVLRDIMRNESSKRIRRKVAEALSISQPQQ
;
A
#
# COMPACT_ATOMS: atom_id res chain seq x y z
N ALA A 1 21.97 6.44 5.62
CA ALA A 1 21.32 7.60 6.28
C ALA A 1 20.51 7.08 7.46
N GLU A 2 20.38 7.85 8.54
CA GLU A 2 19.55 7.48 9.69
C GLU A 2 18.07 7.26 9.28
N PRO A 3 17.33 6.33 9.91
CA PRO A 3 15.94 6.03 9.58
C PRO A 3 15.03 7.27 9.53
N GLU A 4 15.26 8.24 10.41
CA GLU A 4 14.53 9.50 10.50
C GLU A 4 14.70 10.32 9.22
N ILE A 5 15.92 10.40 8.69
CA ILE A 5 16.23 11.08 7.43
C ILE A 5 15.59 10.33 6.26
N ARG A 6 15.73 8.99 6.20
CA ARG A 6 15.14 8.19 5.12
C ARG A 6 13.62 8.33 5.07
N ARG A 7 12.96 8.30 6.23
CA ARG A 7 11.53 8.56 6.36
C ARG A 7 11.16 9.95 5.85
N ALA A 8 11.86 11.00 6.31
CA ALA A 8 11.57 12.36 5.89
C ALA A 8 11.69 12.52 4.37
N VAL A 9 12.70 11.88 3.77
CA VAL A 9 12.87 11.81 2.31
C VAL A 9 11.70 11.09 1.65
N ALA A 10 11.29 9.90 2.15
CA ALA A 10 10.17 9.15 1.59
C ALA A 10 8.86 9.95 1.57
N LEU A 11 8.55 10.65 2.67
CA LEU A 11 7.35 11.51 2.78
C LEU A 11 7.46 12.72 1.86
N SER A 12 8.64 13.36 1.80
CA SER A 12 8.86 14.52 0.92
C SER A 12 8.68 14.13 -0.54
N LEU A 13 9.22 12.99 -0.96
CA LEU A 13 9.03 12.46 -2.32
C LEU A 13 7.56 12.15 -2.61
N GLY A 14 6.83 11.54 -1.67
CA GLY A 14 5.39 11.30 -1.80
C GLY A 14 4.59 12.58 -2.00
N SER A 15 4.94 13.64 -1.26
CA SER A 15 4.25 14.94 -1.36
C SER A 15 4.43 15.65 -2.71
N LEU A 16 5.46 15.29 -3.48
CA LEU A 16 5.66 15.83 -4.83
C LEU A 16 4.64 15.25 -5.82
N GLY A 17 3.95 14.17 -5.46
CA GLY A 17 2.76 13.68 -6.17
C GLY A 17 3.00 13.26 -7.62
N THR A 18 4.25 13.03 -8.04
CA THR A 18 4.53 12.57 -9.38
C THR A 18 4.62 11.04 -9.39
N ASP A 19 3.85 10.39 -10.27
CA ASP A 19 4.00 8.95 -10.54
C ASP A 19 5.48 8.60 -10.89
N GLN A 20 6.25 9.60 -11.36
CA GLN A 20 7.67 9.51 -11.69
C GLN A 20 8.58 9.06 -10.53
N VAL A 21 8.25 9.37 -9.27
CA VAL A 21 9.06 8.94 -8.11
C VAL A 21 8.56 7.64 -7.49
N ALA A 22 7.37 7.17 -7.87
CA ALA A 22 6.73 6.04 -7.24
C ALA A 22 7.48 4.73 -7.49
N ASP A 23 8.01 4.49 -8.69
CA ASP A 23 8.83 3.31 -8.98
C ASP A 23 10.10 3.26 -8.12
N ARG A 24 10.72 4.42 -7.86
CA ARG A 24 11.87 4.50 -6.96
C ARG A 24 11.48 4.20 -5.51
N LEU A 25 10.32 4.68 -5.07
CA LEU A 25 9.77 4.36 -3.75
C LEU A 25 9.45 2.87 -3.63
N VAL A 26 8.92 2.23 -4.68
CA VAL A 26 8.67 0.78 -4.76
C VAL A 26 9.96 -0.02 -4.62
N SER A 27 11.02 0.35 -5.37
CA SER A 27 12.33 -0.28 -5.21
C SER A 27 12.85 -0.10 -3.79
N HIS A 28 12.78 1.11 -3.25
CA HIS A 28 13.25 1.39 -1.90
C HIS A 28 12.46 0.61 -0.83
N TYR A 29 11.15 0.46 -0.98
CA TYR A 29 10.32 -0.36 -0.08
C TYR A 29 10.85 -1.80 0.00
N SER A 30 11.22 -2.36 -1.14
CA SER A 30 11.66 -3.76 -1.26
C SER A 30 13.02 -4.00 -0.57
N ASP A 31 13.88 -2.99 -0.56
CA ASP A 31 15.23 -3.06 0.04
C ASP A 31 15.27 -2.55 1.49
N GLU A 32 14.16 -2.02 2.03
CA GLU A 32 14.13 -1.36 3.33
C GLU A 32 13.80 -2.32 4.48
N ASP A 33 14.72 -2.45 5.43
CA ASP A 33 14.60 -3.33 6.58
C ASP A 33 13.86 -2.69 7.77
N ASN A 34 13.79 -1.36 7.81
CA ASN A 34 13.16 -0.62 8.88
C ASN A 34 11.65 -0.38 8.63
N GLY A 35 10.81 -0.98 9.47
CA GLY A 35 9.35 -0.85 9.37
C GLY A 35 8.83 0.60 9.46
N TYR A 36 9.50 1.47 10.21
CA TYR A 36 9.12 2.89 10.31
C TYR A 36 9.36 3.63 8.98
N VAL A 37 10.41 3.27 8.24
CA VAL A 37 10.67 3.83 6.91
C VAL A 37 9.75 3.21 5.87
N ARG A 38 9.52 1.89 5.91
CA ARG A 38 8.54 1.23 5.02
C ARG A 38 7.14 1.82 5.17
N GLY A 39 6.71 2.12 6.38
CA GLY A 39 5.42 2.76 6.63
C GLY A 39 5.28 4.12 5.96
N ALA A 40 6.35 4.92 5.98
CA ALA A 40 6.41 6.21 5.29
C ALA A 40 6.41 6.06 3.77
N ILE A 41 7.12 5.06 3.24
CA ILE A 41 7.09 4.76 1.81
C ILE A 41 5.69 4.33 1.36
N ALA A 42 5.05 3.42 2.10
CA ALA A 42 3.69 2.99 1.82
C ALA A 42 2.67 4.13 1.96
N GLU A 43 2.86 5.02 2.94
CA GLU A 43 2.05 6.24 3.11
C GLU A 43 2.14 7.15 1.89
N SER A 44 3.35 7.39 1.39
CA SER A 44 3.61 8.17 0.18
C SER A 44 2.99 7.56 -1.08
N LEU A 45 2.84 6.24 -1.11
CA LEU A 45 2.29 5.51 -2.25
C LEU A 45 0.78 5.30 -2.17
N GLN A 46 0.11 5.58 -1.05
CA GLN A 46 -1.30 5.21 -0.87
C GLN A 46 -2.25 5.87 -1.90
N SER A 47 -1.87 7.03 -2.45
CA SER A 47 -2.61 7.77 -3.47
C SER A 47 -1.98 7.67 -4.87
N TRP A 48 -1.11 6.69 -5.09
CA TRP A 48 -0.45 6.48 -6.37
C TRP A 48 -1.46 6.03 -7.45
N SER A 49 -1.53 6.79 -8.55
CA SER A 49 -2.61 6.71 -9.52
C SER A 49 -2.30 5.86 -10.76
N LYS A 50 -1.01 5.63 -11.04
CA LYS A 50 -0.52 4.83 -12.17
C LYS A 50 0.50 3.78 -11.72
N PRO A 51 0.13 2.87 -10.81
CA PRO A 51 0.99 1.75 -10.50
C PRO A 51 1.20 0.84 -11.70
N SER A 52 2.36 0.18 -11.75
CA SER A 52 2.61 -0.93 -12.69
C SER A 52 2.10 -2.26 -12.13
N ASP A 53 1.86 -3.24 -13.00
CA ASP A 53 1.48 -4.61 -12.61
C ASP A 53 2.48 -5.21 -11.61
N SER A 54 3.77 -5.04 -11.87
CA SER A 54 4.85 -5.54 -11.01
C SER A 54 4.83 -4.90 -9.63
N ALA A 55 4.56 -3.59 -9.54
CA ALA A 55 4.45 -2.92 -8.25
C ALA A 55 3.23 -3.38 -7.45
N MET A 56 2.07 -3.57 -8.11
CA MET A 56 0.88 -4.13 -7.46
C MET A 56 1.13 -5.57 -7.00
N ALA A 57 1.79 -6.39 -7.82
CA ALA A 57 2.19 -7.75 -7.44
C ALA A 57 3.09 -7.76 -6.20
N MET A 58 4.08 -6.87 -6.14
CA MET A 58 4.96 -6.71 -4.97
C MET A 58 4.14 -6.37 -3.71
N PHE A 59 3.24 -5.37 -3.78
CA PHE A 59 2.45 -4.97 -2.61
C PHE A 59 1.42 -6.02 -2.16
N ARG A 60 0.84 -6.79 -3.10
CA ARG A 60 0.01 -7.96 -2.78
C ARG A 60 0.79 -9.01 -1.98
N GLN A 61 2.09 -9.16 -2.24
CA GLN A 61 2.95 -10.04 -1.45
C GLN A 61 3.34 -9.40 -0.12
N ALA A 62 3.77 -8.13 -0.14
CA ALA A 62 4.26 -7.42 1.03
C ALA A 62 3.23 -7.35 2.16
N VAL A 63 1.95 -7.10 1.85
CA VAL A 63 0.89 -6.99 2.88
C VAL A 63 0.70 -8.26 3.71
N ARG A 64 1.08 -9.43 3.17
CA ARG A 64 0.98 -10.73 3.85
C ARG A 64 2.11 -10.98 4.85
N THR A 65 3.25 -10.33 4.66
CA THR A 65 4.45 -10.53 5.48
C THR A 65 4.82 -9.31 6.33
N GLU A 66 4.18 -8.16 6.09
CA GLU A 66 4.45 -6.92 6.82
C GLU A 66 3.94 -6.97 8.26
N THR A 67 4.80 -6.58 9.20
CA THR A 67 4.52 -6.67 10.64
C THR A 67 4.01 -5.35 11.22
N ASP A 68 4.35 -4.21 10.62
CA ASP A 68 3.86 -2.91 11.05
C ASP A 68 2.41 -2.66 10.60
N GLU A 69 1.52 -2.34 11.54
CA GLU A 69 0.09 -2.13 11.27
C GLU A 69 -0.13 -0.91 10.36
N SER A 70 0.60 0.18 10.57
CA SER A 70 0.43 1.40 9.77
C SER A 70 0.82 1.15 8.31
N THR A 71 1.88 0.38 8.10
CA THR A 71 2.34 -0.03 6.77
C THR A 71 1.32 -0.94 6.10
N ARG A 72 0.81 -1.97 6.80
CA ARG A 72 -0.28 -2.82 6.27
C ARG A 72 -1.52 -2.01 5.91
N TYR A 73 -1.90 -1.03 6.74
CA TYR A 73 -3.02 -0.14 6.48
C TYR A 73 -2.81 0.63 5.17
N ASN A 74 -1.65 1.26 4.99
CA ASN A 74 -1.35 2.04 3.79
C ASN A 74 -1.32 1.17 2.52
N ILE A 75 -0.77 -0.05 2.62
CA ILE A 75 -0.80 -1.01 1.49
C ILE A 75 -2.24 -1.44 1.17
N ALA A 76 -3.07 -1.72 2.17
CA ALA A 76 -4.47 -2.07 1.96
C ALA A 76 -5.25 -0.93 1.27
N VAL A 77 -4.96 0.34 1.63
CA VAL A 77 -5.52 1.52 0.95
C VAL A 77 -5.06 1.58 -0.50
N LEU A 78 -3.76 1.39 -0.78
CA LEU A 78 -3.21 1.40 -2.13
C LEU A 78 -3.88 0.34 -3.02
N LEU A 79 -3.96 -0.90 -2.52
CA LEU A 79 -4.57 -2.03 -3.24
C LEU A 79 -6.06 -1.80 -3.50
N GLY A 80 -6.79 -1.27 -2.51
CA GLY A 80 -8.21 -0.97 -2.62
C GLY A 80 -8.51 0.19 -3.58
N SER A 81 -7.69 1.23 -3.56
CA SER A 81 -7.86 2.42 -4.43
C SER A 81 -7.56 2.13 -5.90
N ASN A 82 -6.89 1.01 -6.19
CA ASN A 82 -6.51 0.58 -7.53
C ASN A 82 -7.26 -0.69 -7.96
N LEU A 83 -8.37 -1.04 -7.29
CA LEU A 83 -9.09 -2.29 -7.54
C LEU A 83 -9.80 -2.33 -8.91
N ASP A 84 -10.18 -1.17 -9.44
CA ASP A 84 -10.76 -1.00 -10.77
C ASP A 84 -9.79 -1.38 -11.90
N LYS A 85 -8.52 -1.01 -11.74
CA LYS A 85 -7.44 -1.28 -12.71
C LYS A 85 -6.75 -2.62 -12.48
N PHE A 86 -6.73 -3.10 -11.23
CA PHE A 86 -6.03 -4.31 -10.80
C PHE A 86 -6.98 -5.23 -10.01
N PRO A 87 -7.90 -5.93 -10.70
CA PRO A 87 -8.89 -6.80 -10.06
C PRO A 87 -8.25 -7.96 -9.27
N GLU A 88 -6.99 -8.32 -9.55
CA GLU A 88 -6.23 -9.32 -8.77
C GLU A 88 -5.92 -8.85 -7.34
N ASN A 89 -6.20 -7.59 -7.01
CA ASN A 89 -6.17 -7.11 -5.63
C ASN A 89 -7.37 -7.65 -4.82
N GLU A 90 -8.49 -8.01 -5.45
CA GLU A 90 -9.71 -8.44 -4.75
C GLU A 90 -9.48 -9.65 -3.83
N PRO A 91 -8.85 -10.76 -4.26
CA PRO A 91 -8.66 -11.92 -3.39
C PRO A 91 -7.79 -11.60 -2.16
N VAL A 92 -6.79 -10.73 -2.33
CA VAL A 92 -5.91 -10.27 -1.25
C VAL A 92 -6.70 -9.42 -0.26
N LEU A 93 -7.51 -8.49 -0.76
CA LEU A 93 -8.38 -7.66 0.07
C LEU A 93 -9.42 -8.53 0.83
N ARG A 94 -10.04 -9.52 0.17
CA ARG A 94 -10.97 -10.44 0.86
C ARG A 94 -10.29 -11.28 1.93
N ASP A 95 -9.03 -11.67 1.72
CA ASP A 95 -8.22 -12.36 2.73
C ASP A 95 -7.95 -11.45 3.94
N ILE A 96 -7.50 -10.21 3.71
CA ILE A 96 -7.31 -9.19 4.75
C ILE A 96 -8.61 -8.97 5.54
N MET A 97 -9.76 -8.86 4.85
CA MET A 97 -11.06 -8.66 5.50
C MET A 97 -11.43 -9.80 6.47
N ARG A 98 -10.97 -11.04 6.22
CA ARG A 98 -11.27 -12.21 7.06
C ARG A 98 -10.25 -12.39 8.19
N ASN A 99 -8.97 -12.17 7.88
CA ASN A 99 -7.87 -12.68 8.70
C ASN A 99 -7.05 -11.58 9.40
N GLU A 100 -7.17 -10.31 8.98
CA GLU A 100 -6.41 -9.23 9.61
C GLU A 100 -6.89 -8.97 11.04
N SER A 101 -5.96 -8.84 11.97
CA SER A 101 -6.19 -8.54 13.38
C SER A 101 -6.76 -7.13 13.61
N SER A 102 -6.28 -6.13 12.86
CA SER A 102 -6.69 -4.74 12.99
C SER A 102 -8.08 -4.49 12.43
N LYS A 103 -9.01 -4.08 13.31
CA LYS A 103 -10.37 -3.66 12.94
C LYS A 103 -10.36 -2.48 11.96
N ARG A 104 -9.38 -1.57 12.11
CA ARG A 104 -9.23 -0.39 11.26
C ARG A 104 -8.94 -0.80 9.81
N ILE A 105 -8.01 -1.75 9.62
CA ILE A 105 -7.68 -2.26 8.29
C ILE A 105 -8.87 -3.03 7.70
N ARG A 106 -9.49 -3.93 8.47
CA ARG A 106 -10.68 -4.68 7.98
C ARG A 106 -11.80 -3.76 7.51
N ARG A 107 -12.12 -2.70 8.26
CA ARG A 107 -13.13 -1.71 7.86
C ARG A 107 -12.75 -1.01 6.57
N LYS A 108 -11.50 -0.57 6.44
CA LYS A 108 -11.04 0.14 5.25
C LYS A 108 -11.10 -0.72 3.99
N VAL A 109 -10.77 -1.99 4.12
CA VAL A 109 -10.89 -2.96 3.05
C VAL A 109 -12.35 -3.23 2.67
N ALA A 110 -13.25 -3.34 3.64
CA ALA A 110 -14.68 -3.50 3.38
C ALA A 110 -15.26 -2.30 2.61
N GLU A 111 -14.86 -1.08 2.96
CA GLU A 111 -15.20 0.13 2.21
C GLU A 111 -14.75 0.02 0.75
N ALA A 112 -13.48 -0.32 0.50
CA ALA A 112 -12.95 -0.46 -0.85
C ALA A 112 -13.69 -1.51 -1.68
N LEU A 113 -13.95 -2.69 -1.10
CA LEU A 113 -14.70 -3.77 -1.76
C LEU A 113 -16.18 -3.46 -2.01
N SER A 114 -16.77 -2.55 -1.22
CA SER A 114 -18.15 -2.12 -1.42
C SER A 114 -18.30 -1.14 -2.58
N ILE A 115 -17.28 -0.31 -2.82
CA ILE A 115 -17.24 0.67 -3.92
C ILE A 115 -17.01 -0.03 -5.27
N SER A 116 -16.25 -1.13 -5.28
CA SER A 116 -15.86 -1.83 -6.50
C SER A 116 -16.91 -2.81 -7.03
N GLN A 117 -17.99 -3.09 -6.30
CA GLN A 117 -19.08 -3.92 -6.80
C GLN A 117 -20.08 -3.05 -7.57
N PRO A 118 -20.33 -3.31 -8.88
CA PRO A 118 -21.54 -2.80 -9.51
C PRO A 118 -22.71 -3.36 -8.71
N GLN A 119 -23.62 -2.50 -8.26
CA GLN A 119 -24.90 -2.92 -7.70
C GLN A 119 -25.58 -3.81 -8.75
N GLN A 120 -25.65 -5.12 -8.46
CA GLN A 120 -26.42 -6.07 -9.27
C GLN A 120 -27.92 -5.79 -9.08
#